data_AF-A0A5J4V8A9-F1
#
_entry.id   AF-A0A5J4V8A9-F1
#
_cell.length_a   1.000
_cell.length_b   1.000
_cell.length_c   1.000
_cell.angle_alpha   90.00
_cell.angle_beta   90.00
_cell.angle_gamma   90.00
#
_symmetry.space_group_name_H-M   'P 1'
#
loop_
_entity.id
_entity.type
_entity.pdbx_description
1 polymer ?
#
loop_
_entity_poly.entity_id
_entity_poly.type
_entity_poly.pdbx_seq_one_letter_code
_entity_poly.pdbx_strand_id
1 'polypeptide(L)'
;MTFQSDIWPLGVILVELLTGKHPYEGKTQDETISNIRNGKMAPLPADIKGEIREMIINMLNKNPTSRPTASELLETDIMQLQAEIESSEEKIKDVAVQSQNVEVINQVEQPNLILIKIRDNLLIPLQGTQQQIEQIMMIQKKDIQCLNQQLKENGNDELKKRIIQSGIIESLLYIFENQQLDQISRDASSAFFNILSSNASNILLIFDKKPFLGLIRLFQHSDNLIIGYAIASIFSILIGGSNTTSMTSTHPHYESLASCSGIDKIFQLFQRNLDKYTKDKASFCLGFIFRSQVISNSMMRVQIINHLKTLLCDTDTLNVDHAKLALKYIAQNSVNKQEITKDGFTIPQ
;
A
#
# COMPACT_ATOMS: atom_id res chain seq x y z
N MET A 1 53.80 -21.29 3.73
CA MET A 1 52.77 -20.25 3.54
C MET A 1 52.74 -19.46 4.84
N THR A 2 52.98 -18.15 4.81
CA THR A 2 52.96 -17.31 6.02
C THR A 2 51.64 -16.54 6.04
N PHE A 3 51.08 -16.23 7.21
CA PHE A 3 49.80 -15.52 7.32
C PHE A 3 49.80 -14.20 6.53
N GLN A 4 50.96 -13.52 6.48
CA GLN A 4 51.17 -12.27 5.73
C GLN A 4 51.09 -12.45 4.21
N SER A 5 51.25 -13.67 3.70
CA SER A 5 51.07 -14.00 2.28
C SER A 5 49.61 -14.09 1.87
N ASP A 6 48.68 -14.26 2.82
CA ASP A 6 47.24 -14.31 2.56
C ASP A 6 46.58 -12.93 2.70
N ILE A 7 47.16 -12.04 3.52
CA ILE A 7 46.68 -10.66 3.70
C ILE A 7 46.86 -9.79 2.45
N TRP A 8 47.97 -9.98 1.73
CA TRP A 8 48.26 -9.21 0.52
C TRP A 8 47.25 -9.47 -0.63
N PRO A 9 46.97 -10.72 -1.04
CA PRO A 9 45.96 -10.98 -2.06
C PRO A 9 44.56 -10.55 -1.62
N LEU A 10 44.24 -10.58 -0.32
CA LEU A 10 42.98 -10.04 0.18
C LEU A 10 42.88 -8.52 -0.06
N GLY A 11 43.96 -7.78 0.15
CA GLY A 11 44.04 -6.36 -0.19
C GLY A 11 43.87 -6.10 -1.68
N VAL A 12 44.40 -7.00 -2.53
CA VAL A 12 44.22 -6.92 -3.99
C VAL A 12 42.75 -7.10 -4.36
N ILE A 13 42.10 -8.14 -3.83
CA ILE A 13 40.67 -8.43 -4.05
C ILE A 13 39.81 -7.24 -3.60
N LEU A 14 40.12 -6.64 -2.44
CA LEU A 14 39.36 -5.50 -1.94
C LEU A 14 39.42 -4.29 -2.89
N VAL A 15 40.61 -4.00 -3.46
CA VAL A 15 40.74 -2.94 -4.48
C VAL A 15 39.98 -3.28 -5.75
N GLU A 16 40.02 -4.54 -6.20
CA GLU A 16 39.28 -4.98 -7.38
C GLU A 16 37.77 -4.85 -7.19
N LEU A 17 37.24 -5.23 -6.03
CA LEU A 17 35.81 -5.09 -5.73
C LEU A 17 35.37 -3.63 -5.71
N LEU A 18 36.21 -2.73 -5.18
CA LEU A 18 35.89 -1.30 -5.07
C LEU A 18 36.07 -0.53 -6.38
N THR A 19 36.96 -0.97 -7.27
CA THR A 19 37.34 -0.20 -8.46
C THR A 19 37.03 -0.89 -9.79
N GLY A 20 36.71 -2.19 -9.76
CA GLY A 20 36.54 -3.04 -10.93
C GLY A 20 37.84 -3.30 -11.70
N LYS A 21 39.02 -2.93 -11.16
CA LYS A 21 40.32 -3.02 -11.84
C LYS A 21 41.40 -3.58 -10.92
N HIS A 22 42.34 -4.34 -11.48
CA HIS A 22 43.44 -4.91 -10.72
C HIS A 22 44.45 -3.80 -10.32
N PRO A 23 44.85 -3.68 -9.03
CA PRO A 23 45.67 -2.57 -8.51
C PRO A 23 47.03 -2.40 -9.20
N TYR A 24 47.60 -3.49 -9.74
CA TYR A 24 48.91 -3.52 -10.39
C TYR A 24 48.84 -3.84 -11.89
N GLU A 25 47.67 -3.74 -12.52
CA GLU A 25 47.47 -4.07 -13.93
C GLU A 25 48.48 -3.37 -14.86
N GLY A 26 49.22 -4.16 -15.64
CA GLY A 26 50.08 -3.70 -16.73
C GLY A 26 49.52 -4.12 -18.09
N LYS A 27 50.09 -3.59 -19.18
CA LYS A 27 49.68 -3.94 -20.56
C LYS A 27 50.01 -5.38 -20.94
N THR A 28 50.97 -6.00 -20.24
CA THR A 28 51.36 -7.40 -20.39
C THR A 28 51.47 -8.06 -19.01
N GLN A 29 51.45 -9.39 -18.98
CA GLN A 29 51.63 -10.16 -17.75
C GLN A 29 52.99 -9.85 -17.07
N ASP A 30 54.05 -9.68 -17.85
CA ASP A 30 55.37 -9.30 -17.33
C ASP A 30 55.36 -7.90 -16.71
N GLU A 31 54.62 -6.95 -17.30
CA GLU A 31 54.44 -5.62 -16.73
C GLU A 31 53.66 -5.67 -15.42
N THR A 32 52.59 -6.47 -15.34
CA THR A 32 51.83 -6.69 -14.09
C THR A 32 52.72 -7.28 -13.00
N ILE A 33 53.53 -8.30 -13.31
CA ILE A 33 54.48 -8.91 -12.36
C ILE A 33 55.53 -7.88 -11.92
N SER A 34 56.02 -7.05 -12.83
CA SER A 34 56.96 -5.97 -12.52
C SER A 34 56.33 -4.93 -11.59
N ASN A 35 55.08 -4.52 -11.84
CA ASN A 35 54.34 -3.58 -10.99
C ASN A 35 54.17 -4.13 -9.57
N ILE A 36 53.83 -5.41 -9.43
CA ILE A 36 53.72 -6.09 -8.12
C ILE A 36 55.06 -6.09 -7.39
N ARG A 37 56.15 -6.52 -8.05
CA ARG A 37 57.50 -6.58 -7.45
C ARG A 37 57.99 -5.21 -6.98
N ASN A 38 57.65 -4.16 -7.74
CA ASN A 38 58.07 -2.80 -7.46
C ASN A 38 57.11 -2.04 -6.53
N GLY A 39 55.93 -2.60 -6.22
CA GLY A 39 54.90 -1.93 -5.42
C GLY A 39 54.24 -0.75 -6.16
N LYS A 40 54.26 -0.76 -7.50
CA LYS A 40 53.71 0.31 -8.34
C LYS A 40 52.20 0.11 -8.53
N MET A 41 51.44 0.51 -7.52
CA MET A 41 49.98 0.44 -7.53
C MET A 41 49.36 1.66 -8.24
N ALA A 42 48.24 1.46 -8.94
CA ALA A 42 47.40 2.55 -9.40
C ALA A 42 46.83 3.35 -8.20
N PRO A 43 46.69 4.68 -8.30
CA PRO A 43 46.15 5.47 -7.20
C PRO A 43 44.68 5.09 -6.95
N LEU A 44 44.33 4.89 -5.68
CA LEU A 44 42.94 4.64 -5.29
C LEU A 44 42.08 5.87 -5.62
N PRO A 45 40.84 5.68 -6.14
CA PRO A 45 39.90 6.77 -6.40
C PRO A 45 39.70 7.70 -5.20
N ALA A 46 39.35 8.95 -5.49
CA ALA A 46 39.15 9.97 -4.46
C ALA A 46 38.03 9.62 -3.47
N ASP A 47 37.05 8.82 -3.89
CA ASP A 47 35.90 8.43 -3.07
C ASP A 47 36.25 7.38 -2.01
N ILE A 48 37.39 6.68 -2.16
CA ILE A 48 37.92 5.75 -1.17
C ILE A 48 38.76 6.54 -0.15
N LYS A 49 38.12 6.90 0.96
CA LYS A 49 38.67 7.71 2.05
C LYS A 49 38.51 7.01 3.40
N GLY A 50 39.15 7.57 4.43
CA GLY A 50 39.03 7.10 5.81
C GLY A 50 39.65 5.72 6.03
N GLU A 51 39.11 5.01 7.02
CA GLU A 51 39.68 3.76 7.55
C GLU A 51 39.81 2.65 6.48
N ILE A 52 38.86 2.52 5.54
CA ILE A 52 38.96 1.55 4.42
C ILE A 52 40.21 1.81 3.58
N ARG A 53 40.53 3.08 3.32
CA ARG A 53 41.71 3.45 2.53
C ARG A 53 42.99 3.06 3.24
N GLU A 54 43.07 3.33 4.54
CA GLU A 54 44.23 3.01 5.38
C GLU A 54 44.43 1.50 5.50
N MET A 55 43.33 0.76 5.69
CA MET A 55 43.32 -0.70 5.71
C MET A 55 43.91 -1.29 4.42
N ILE A 56 43.43 -0.85 3.25
CA ILE A 56 43.94 -1.30 1.94
C ILE A 56 45.44 -1.04 1.81
N ILE A 57 45.90 0.16 2.16
CA ILE A 57 47.31 0.54 2.05
C ILE A 57 48.19 -0.35 2.94
N ASN A 58 47.73 -0.64 4.16
CA ASN A 58 48.47 -1.47 5.11
C ASN A 58 48.52 -2.95 4.69
N MET A 59 47.44 -3.49 4.11
CA MET A 59 47.41 -4.86 3.58
C MET A 59 48.34 -5.05 2.38
N LEU A 60 48.46 -4.01 1.53
CA LEU A 60 49.29 -4.02 0.33
C LEU A 60 50.74 -3.58 0.58
N ASN A 61 51.18 -3.54 1.84
CA ASN A 61 52.54 -3.14 2.19
C ASN A 61 53.58 -4.09 1.56
N LYS A 62 54.64 -3.50 1.00
CA LYS A 62 55.74 -4.24 0.37
C LYS A 62 56.48 -5.13 1.37
N ASN A 63 56.65 -4.67 2.61
CA ASN A 63 57.24 -5.47 3.67
C ASN A 63 56.16 -6.40 4.27
N PRO A 64 56.30 -7.73 4.16
CA PRO A 64 55.31 -8.66 4.69
C PRO A 64 55.07 -8.49 6.20
N THR A 65 56.11 -8.19 6.99
CA THR A 65 55.98 -8.04 8.44
C THR A 65 55.29 -6.75 8.88
N SER A 66 55.11 -5.79 7.96
CA SER A 66 54.37 -4.56 8.20
C SER A 66 52.89 -4.67 7.82
N ARG A 67 52.46 -5.82 7.28
CA ARG A 67 51.04 -6.06 6.99
C ARG A 67 50.34 -6.44 8.30
N PRO A 68 49.11 -5.94 8.52
CA PRO A 68 48.34 -6.33 9.69
C PRO A 68 48.00 -7.81 9.62
N THR A 69 47.85 -8.42 10.78
CA THR A 69 47.28 -9.76 10.93
C THR A 69 45.76 -9.71 10.70
N ALA A 70 45.15 -10.88 10.45
CA ALA A 70 43.70 -10.97 10.32
C ALA A 70 42.98 -10.48 11.60
N SER A 71 43.54 -10.74 12.78
CA SER A 71 43.00 -10.26 14.06
C SER A 71 43.01 -8.73 14.14
N GLU A 72 44.13 -8.10 13.80
CA GLU A 72 44.24 -6.63 13.79
C GLU A 72 43.29 -5.98 12.77
N LEU A 73 43.01 -6.64 11.64
CA LEU A 73 42.01 -6.18 10.68
C LEU A 73 40.59 -6.28 11.26
N LEU A 74 40.25 -7.37 11.93
CA LEU A 74 38.93 -7.57 12.55
C LEU A 74 38.67 -6.61 13.72
N GLU A 75 39.72 -6.09 14.37
CA GLU A 75 39.63 -5.10 15.45
C GLU A 75 39.42 -3.66 14.96
N THR A 76 39.41 -3.41 13.64
CA THR A 76 39.08 -2.10 13.06
C THR A 76 37.62 -1.71 13.33
N ASP A 77 37.33 -0.42 13.44
CA ASP A 77 35.99 0.08 13.80
C ASP A 77 34.96 -0.37 12.74
N ILE A 78 35.32 -0.35 11.46
CA ILE A 78 34.47 -0.85 10.37
C ILE A 78 34.16 -2.34 10.49
N MET A 79 35.13 -3.18 10.87
CA MET A 79 34.91 -4.62 11.01
C MET A 79 34.13 -4.95 12.29
N GLN A 80 34.33 -4.21 13.37
CA GLN A 80 33.53 -4.33 14.59
C GLN A 80 32.07 -3.93 14.35
N LEU A 81 31.83 -2.82 13.64
CA LEU A 81 30.49 -2.39 13.25
C LEU A 81 29.81 -3.42 12.32
N GLN A 82 30.54 -4.00 11.37
CA GLN A 82 30.01 -5.06 10.51
C GLN A 82 29.66 -6.33 11.31
N ALA A 83 30.50 -6.73 12.27
CA ALA A 83 30.23 -7.87 13.16
C ALA A 83 29.03 -7.62 14.09
N GLU A 84 28.82 -6.38 14.54
CA GLU A 84 27.62 -5.98 15.28
C GLU A 84 26.35 -6.08 14.42
N ILE A 85 26.44 -5.71 13.13
CA ILE A 85 25.34 -5.87 12.16
C ILE A 85 25.04 -7.36 11.93
N GLU A 86 26.05 -8.17 11.63
CA GLU A 86 25.88 -9.60 11.35
C GLU A 86 25.40 -10.40 12.57
N SER A 87 25.94 -10.11 13.76
CA SER A 87 25.47 -10.73 15.01
C SER A 87 24.05 -10.30 15.40
N SER A 88 23.61 -9.12 14.96
CA SER A 88 22.22 -8.69 15.05
C SER A 88 21.34 -9.46 14.06
N GLU A 89 21.82 -9.74 12.85
CA GLU A 89 21.12 -10.53 11.83
C GLU A 89 21.00 -12.03 12.19
N GLU A 90 22.01 -12.63 12.83
CA GLU A 90 21.94 -14.03 13.30
C GLU A 90 20.99 -14.20 14.49
N LYS A 91 20.99 -13.24 15.44
CA LYS A 91 19.99 -13.21 16.53
C LYS A 91 18.55 -13.05 15.99
N ILE A 92 18.37 -12.39 14.85
CA ILE A 92 17.06 -12.30 14.16
C ILE A 92 16.63 -13.64 13.54
N LYS A 93 17.58 -14.48 13.08
CA LYS A 93 17.29 -15.81 12.50
C LYS A 93 16.97 -16.86 13.56
N ASP A 94 17.68 -16.88 14.68
CA ASP A 94 17.43 -17.85 15.77
C ASP A 94 16.10 -17.59 16.50
N VAL A 95 15.65 -16.33 16.56
CA VAL A 95 14.31 -15.97 17.06
C VAL A 95 13.20 -16.41 16.08
N ALA A 96 13.48 -16.48 14.77
CA ALA A 96 12.51 -16.90 13.76
C ALA A 96 12.20 -18.41 13.80
N VAL A 97 13.13 -19.25 14.25
CA VAL A 97 12.97 -20.72 14.31
C VAL A 97 12.16 -21.16 15.55
N GLN A 98 12.19 -20.39 16.64
CA GLN A 98 11.44 -20.72 17.86
C GLN A 98 9.97 -20.24 17.84
N SER A 99 9.56 -19.49 16.82
CA SER A 99 8.26 -18.80 16.73
C SER A 99 7.11 -19.63 16.11
N GLN A 100 7.25 -20.96 15.97
CA GLN A 100 6.15 -21.81 15.45
C GLN A 100 5.15 -22.30 16.52
N ASN A 101 5.38 -22.06 17.82
CA ASN A 101 4.56 -22.68 18.89
C ASN A 101 3.85 -21.73 19.87
N VAL A 102 3.87 -20.41 19.66
CA VAL A 102 3.10 -19.48 20.52
C VAL A 102 2.43 -18.41 19.67
N GLU A 103 1.39 -18.82 18.94
CA GLU A 103 0.25 -17.93 18.73
C GLU A 103 -0.27 -17.54 20.11
N VAL A 104 -0.63 -16.26 20.31
CA VAL A 104 -1.13 -15.65 21.56
C VAL A 104 -0.02 -15.08 22.47
N ILE A 105 0.43 -13.86 22.15
CA ILE A 105 0.72 -12.69 23.04
C ILE A 105 1.86 -11.82 22.46
N ASN A 106 1.49 -10.60 22.00
CA ASN A 106 2.32 -9.41 21.64
C ASN A 106 3.18 -9.54 20.36
N GLN A 107 2.86 -9.02 19.15
CA GLN A 107 2.57 -7.64 18.70
C GLN A 107 3.43 -6.53 19.34
N VAL A 108 4.12 -5.75 18.46
CA VAL A 108 5.02 -4.57 18.64
C VAL A 108 6.51 -5.01 18.76
N GLU A 109 7.48 -4.75 17.87
CA GLU A 109 7.71 -3.73 16.82
C GLU A 109 8.98 -4.09 16.01
N GLN A 110 8.90 -4.16 14.67
CA GLN A 110 9.94 -3.70 13.72
C GLN A 110 9.21 -3.49 12.37
N PRO A 111 8.55 -2.33 12.15
CA PRO A 111 7.63 -2.14 11.04
C PRO A 111 8.27 -1.31 9.92
N ASN A 112 8.08 -1.73 8.68
CA ASN A 112 7.29 -0.92 7.74
C ASN A 112 7.66 0.58 7.60
N LEU A 113 8.96 0.94 7.65
CA LEU A 113 9.42 2.34 7.77
C LEU A 113 8.88 3.24 6.65
N ILE A 114 8.72 2.68 5.45
CA ILE A 114 8.16 3.39 4.28
C ILE A 114 6.69 3.70 4.48
N LEU A 115 5.87 2.74 4.94
CA LEU A 115 4.44 2.98 5.15
C LEU A 115 4.18 3.93 6.32
N ILE A 116 5.04 3.89 7.36
CA ILE A 116 5.02 4.87 8.46
C ILE A 116 5.32 6.28 7.93
N LYS A 117 6.38 6.43 7.13
CA LYS A 117 6.72 7.72 6.51
C LYS A 117 5.59 8.24 5.63
N ILE A 118 5.00 7.38 4.78
CA ILE A 118 3.85 7.75 3.94
C ILE A 118 2.70 8.23 4.83
N ARG A 119 2.29 7.44 5.83
CA ARG A 119 1.24 7.82 6.78
C ARG A 119 1.49 9.20 7.38
N ASP A 120 2.66 9.42 7.96
CA ASP A 120 2.98 10.66 8.66
C ASP A 120 2.95 11.88 7.72
N ASN A 121 3.47 11.72 6.50
CA ASN A 121 3.46 12.76 5.49
C ASN A 121 2.04 13.11 5.00
N LEU A 122 1.15 12.12 4.88
CA LEU A 122 -0.25 12.33 4.50
C LEU A 122 -1.08 13.06 5.57
N LEU A 123 -0.66 13.00 6.84
CA LEU A 123 -1.31 13.70 7.94
C LEU A 123 -0.88 15.17 8.09
N ILE A 124 0.17 15.62 7.37
CA ILE A 124 0.62 17.01 7.44
C ILE A 124 -0.50 17.95 6.94
N PRO A 125 -1.02 18.88 7.78
CA PRO A 125 -2.05 19.81 7.37
C PRO A 125 -1.55 20.80 6.30
N LEU A 126 -2.42 21.17 5.35
CA LEU A 126 -2.12 22.20 4.36
C LEU A 126 -2.25 23.60 4.99
N GLN A 127 -1.22 24.02 5.73
CA GLN A 127 -1.17 25.30 6.44
C GLN A 127 0.16 26.02 6.18
N GLY A 128 0.15 27.35 6.30
CA GLY A 128 1.33 28.20 6.11
C GLY A 128 1.26 29.04 4.85
N THR A 129 2.43 29.43 4.33
CA THR A 129 2.53 30.19 3.08
C THR A 129 2.15 29.34 1.88
N GLN A 130 1.82 29.99 0.76
CA GLN A 130 1.52 29.30 -0.50
C GLN A 130 2.63 28.31 -0.90
N GLN A 131 3.90 28.70 -0.75
CA GLN A 131 5.05 27.85 -1.04
C GLN A 131 5.14 26.64 -0.10
N GLN A 132 4.81 26.80 1.19
CA GLN A 132 4.79 25.69 2.14
C GLN A 132 3.67 24.70 1.81
N ILE A 133 2.48 25.20 1.48
CA ILE A 133 1.34 24.36 1.06
C ILE A 133 1.70 23.56 -0.19
N GLU A 134 2.30 24.19 -1.20
CA GLU A 134 2.75 23.53 -2.42
C GLU A 134 3.79 22.43 -2.15
N GLN A 135 4.74 22.69 -1.24
CA GLN A 135 5.73 21.68 -0.82
C GLN A 135 5.06 20.49 -0.14
N ILE A 136 4.11 20.72 0.77
CA ILE A 136 3.39 19.63 1.47
C ILE A 136 2.57 18.82 0.46
N MET A 137 1.83 19.48 -0.44
CA MET A 137 1.08 18.80 -1.50
C MET A 137 1.99 17.96 -2.41
N MET A 138 3.18 18.46 -2.73
CA MET A 138 4.17 17.71 -3.52
C MET A 138 4.65 16.45 -2.80
N ILE A 139 4.91 16.54 -1.50
CA ILE A 139 5.29 15.39 -0.65
C ILE A 139 4.16 14.35 -0.65
N GLN A 140 2.94 14.78 -0.32
CA GLN A 140 1.77 13.88 -0.26
C GLN A 140 1.53 13.19 -1.60
N LYS A 141 1.61 13.94 -2.71
CA LYS A 141 1.46 13.39 -4.06
C LYS A 141 2.52 12.32 -4.34
N LYS A 142 3.79 12.59 -4.02
CA LYS A 142 4.88 11.64 -4.25
C LYS A 142 4.70 10.35 -3.44
N ASP A 143 4.25 10.46 -2.20
CA ASP A 143 4.02 9.32 -1.32
C ASP A 143 2.82 8.48 -1.75
N ILE A 144 1.72 9.12 -2.18
CA ILE A 144 0.56 8.41 -2.76
C ILE A 144 0.96 7.69 -4.06
N GLN A 145 1.80 8.30 -4.89
CA GLN A 145 2.32 7.64 -6.10
C GLN A 145 3.18 6.42 -5.76
N CYS A 146 4.04 6.53 -4.75
CA CYS A 146 4.82 5.40 -4.24
C CYS A 146 3.90 4.26 -3.74
N LEU A 147 2.87 4.60 -2.97
CA LEU A 147 1.88 3.64 -2.47
C LEU A 147 1.16 2.92 -3.62
N ASN A 148 0.69 3.66 -4.62
CA ASN A 148 0.03 3.07 -5.79
C ASN A 148 0.97 2.16 -6.59
N GLN A 149 2.25 2.52 -6.71
CA GLN A 149 3.24 1.66 -7.36
C GLN A 149 3.41 0.34 -6.61
N GLN A 150 3.52 0.38 -5.28
CA GLN A 150 3.61 -0.83 -4.46
C GLN A 150 2.37 -1.72 -4.60
N LEU A 151 1.17 -1.12 -4.59
CA LEU A 151 -0.09 -1.83 -4.81
C LEU A 151 -0.18 -2.46 -6.19
N LYS A 152 0.42 -1.85 -7.22
CA LYS A 152 0.45 -2.38 -8.58
C LYS A 152 1.44 -3.54 -8.74
N GLU A 153 2.62 -3.43 -8.14
CA GLU A 153 3.69 -4.44 -8.27
C GLU A 153 3.46 -5.67 -7.38
N ASN A 154 2.93 -5.49 -6.17
CA ASN A 154 2.79 -6.56 -5.18
C ASN A 154 1.52 -6.43 -4.32
N GLY A 155 0.39 -6.06 -4.95
CA GLY A 155 -0.90 -5.83 -4.30
C GLY A 155 -1.63 -7.08 -3.78
N ASN A 156 -0.90 -7.99 -3.13
CA ASN A 156 -1.49 -9.13 -2.43
C ASN A 156 -2.21 -8.69 -1.13
N ASP A 157 -3.05 -9.56 -0.59
CA ASP A 157 -3.84 -9.27 0.62
C ASP A 157 -2.98 -9.02 1.87
N GLU A 158 -1.79 -9.60 1.93
CA GLU A 158 -0.87 -9.43 3.06
C GLU A 158 -0.26 -8.02 3.07
N LEU A 159 0.17 -7.50 1.92
CA LEU A 159 0.60 -6.10 1.80
C LEU A 159 -0.56 -5.15 2.12
N LYS A 160 -1.76 -5.40 1.58
CA LYS A 160 -2.94 -4.57 1.86
C LYS A 160 -3.27 -4.54 3.34
N LYS A 161 -3.18 -5.69 4.02
CA LYS A 161 -3.35 -5.78 5.48
C LYS A 161 -2.33 -4.92 6.22
N ARG A 162 -1.05 -4.96 5.83
CA ARG A 162 0.00 -4.11 6.43
C ARG A 162 -0.24 -2.62 6.16
N ILE A 163 -0.71 -2.24 4.97
CA ILE A 163 -1.09 -0.86 4.64
C ILE A 163 -2.22 -0.40 5.58
N ILE A 164 -3.27 -1.22 5.74
CA ILE A 164 -4.39 -0.92 6.63
C ILE A 164 -3.90 -0.76 8.08
N GLN A 165 -3.10 -1.72 8.57
CA GLN A 165 -2.57 -1.71 9.93
C GLN A 165 -1.59 -0.55 10.18
N SER A 166 -0.95 -0.01 9.14
CA SER A 166 -0.02 1.11 9.30
C SER A 166 -0.70 2.43 9.62
N GLY A 167 -2.01 2.59 9.35
CA GLY A 167 -2.74 3.86 9.54
C GLY A 167 -2.89 4.72 8.27
N ILE A 168 -2.51 4.18 7.11
CA ILE A 168 -2.62 4.89 5.82
C ILE A 168 -4.07 5.15 5.43
N ILE A 169 -5.00 4.23 5.75
CA ILE A 169 -6.42 4.41 5.47
C ILE A 169 -6.95 5.66 6.18
N GLU A 170 -6.64 5.81 7.47
CA GLU A 170 -6.99 6.98 8.28
C GLU A 170 -6.37 8.26 7.72
N SER A 171 -5.13 8.18 7.22
CA SER A 171 -4.44 9.32 6.61
C SER A 171 -5.08 9.75 5.28
N LEU A 172 -5.52 8.80 4.45
CA LEU A 172 -6.29 9.10 3.23
C LEU A 172 -7.67 9.67 3.56
N LEU A 173 -8.35 9.15 4.58
CA LEU A 173 -9.63 9.70 5.05
C LEU A 173 -9.46 11.14 5.58
N TYR A 174 -8.38 11.41 6.31
CA TYR A 174 -8.04 12.76 6.75
C TYR A 174 -7.91 13.73 5.57
N ILE A 175 -7.24 13.32 4.49
CA ILE A 175 -7.16 14.09 3.24
C ILE A 175 -8.56 14.34 2.66
N PHE A 176 -9.38 13.30 2.54
CA PHE A 176 -10.73 13.41 1.97
C PHE A 176 -11.66 14.32 2.77
N GLU A 177 -11.49 14.38 4.09
CA GLU A 177 -12.34 15.17 4.99
C GLU A 177 -11.88 16.63 5.13
N ASN A 178 -10.57 16.88 5.10
CA ASN A 178 -10.01 18.18 5.53
C ASN A 178 -9.44 19.04 4.39
N GLN A 179 -9.06 18.47 3.24
CA GLN A 179 -8.53 19.26 2.12
C GLN A 179 -9.64 19.84 1.24
N GLN A 180 -9.38 20.96 0.56
CA GLN A 180 -10.31 21.47 -0.45
C GLN A 180 -10.49 20.45 -1.58
N LEU A 181 -11.67 20.39 -2.19
CA LEU A 181 -11.98 19.32 -3.15
C LEU A 181 -11.00 19.30 -4.32
N ASP A 182 -10.66 20.46 -4.86
CA ASP A 182 -9.71 20.66 -5.97
C ASP A 182 -8.25 20.27 -5.63
N GLN A 183 -7.93 20.13 -4.34
CA GLN A 183 -6.61 19.68 -3.87
C GLN A 183 -6.52 18.16 -3.76
N ILE A 184 -7.65 17.45 -3.72
CA ILE A 184 -7.67 15.99 -3.57
C ILE A 184 -7.33 15.34 -4.91
N SER A 185 -6.19 14.62 -4.92
CA SER A 185 -5.73 13.97 -6.14
C SER A 185 -6.52 12.70 -6.49
N ARG A 186 -6.62 12.41 -7.80
CA ARG A 186 -7.16 11.14 -8.30
C ARG A 186 -6.38 9.94 -7.73
N ASP A 187 -5.06 10.07 -7.63
CA ASP A 187 -4.19 9.04 -7.10
C ASP A 187 -4.56 8.66 -5.65
N ALA A 188 -5.00 9.62 -4.83
CA ALA A 188 -5.45 9.35 -3.46
C ALA A 188 -6.72 8.48 -3.43
N SER A 189 -7.72 8.85 -4.23
CA SER A 189 -8.97 8.08 -4.35
C SER A 189 -8.76 6.69 -4.94
N SER A 190 -7.87 6.57 -5.92
CA SER A 190 -7.48 5.29 -6.53
C SER A 190 -6.73 4.40 -5.55
N ALA A 191 -5.79 4.96 -4.77
CA ALA A 191 -5.07 4.21 -3.74
C ALA A 191 -6.03 3.60 -2.72
N PHE A 192 -6.98 4.40 -2.22
CA PHE A 192 -8.01 3.93 -1.28
C PHE A 192 -8.82 2.77 -1.86
N PHE A 193 -9.30 2.92 -3.11
CA PHE A 193 -10.05 1.87 -3.80
C PHE A 193 -9.24 0.58 -4.04
N ASN A 194 -7.96 0.71 -4.40
CA ASN A 194 -7.09 -0.43 -4.67
C ASN A 194 -6.76 -1.23 -3.39
N ILE A 195 -6.67 -0.56 -2.24
CA ILE A 195 -6.54 -1.22 -0.94
C ILE A 195 -7.82 -2.01 -0.61
N LEU A 196 -8.99 -1.51 -0.97
CA LEU A 196 -10.29 -2.18 -0.78
C LEU A 196 -10.53 -3.38 -1.71
N SER A 197 -9.76 -3.53 -2.79
CA SER A 197 -9.78 -4.73 -3.63
C SER A 197 -9.08 -5.92 -2.94
N SER A 198 -9.51 -6.27 -1.73
CA SER A 198 -8.88 -7.24 -0.84
C SER A 198 -9.89 -8.28 -0.36
N ASN A 199 -9.44 -9.28 0.41
CA ASN A 199 -10.36 -10.23 1.04
C ASN A 199 -11.31 -9.58 2.07
N ALA A 200 -12.37 -10.31 2.42
CA ALA A 200 -13.42 -9.83 3.32
C ALA A 200 -12.87 -9.38 4.69
N SER A 201 -11.90 -10.10 5.26
CA SER A 201 -11.30 -9.75 6.56
C SER A 201 -10.62 -8.38 6.54
N ASN A 202 -9.88 -8.07 5.48
CA ASN A 202 -9.23 -6.77 5.32
C ASN A 202 -10.25 -5.64 5.08
N ILE A 203 -11.31 -5.90 4.32
CA ILE A 203 -12.39 -4.93 4.11
C ILE A 203 -13.07 -4.56 5.44
N LEU A 204 -13.28 -5.53 6.33
CA LEU A 204 -13.87 -5.27 7.65
C LEU A 204 -12.99 -4.38 8.52
N LEU A 205 -11.66 -4.54 8.48
CA LEU A 205 -10.73 -3.65 9.19
C LEU A 205 -10.82 -2.19 8.72
N ILE A 206 -11.15 -1.96 7.45
CA ILE A 206 -11.32 -0.61 6.88
C ILE A 206 -12.62 0.02 7.37
N PHE A 207 -13.69 -0.77 7.56
CA PHE A 207 -14.96 -0.26 8.08
C PHE A 207 -14.80 0.37 9.47
N ASP A 208 -13.98 -0.24 10.35
CA ASP A 208 -13.69 0.28 11.69
C ASP A 208 -13.05 1.67 11.68
N LYS A 209 -12.51 2.11 10.53
CA LYS A 209 -11.92 3.44 10.32
C LYS A 209 -12.94 4.52 9.96
N LYS A 210 -14.24 4.21 10.00
CA LYS A 210 -15.35 5.13 9.71
C LYS A 210 -15.25 5.81 8.33
N PRO A 211 -15.09 5.04 7.23
CA PRO A 211 -14.68 5.58 5.94
C PRO A 211 -15.75 6.43 5.22
N PHE A 212 -17.02 6.35 5.63
CA PHE A 212 -18.12 6.90 4.84
C PHE A 212 -18.12 8.42 4.76
N LEU A 213 -17.75 9.16 5.81
CA LEU A 213 -17.82 10.62 5.80
C LEU A 213 -16.91 11.21 4.72
N GLY A 214 -15.62 10.86 4.75
CA GLY A 214 -14.65 11.24 3.71
C GLY A 214 -15.05 10.79 2.31
N LEU A 215 -15.44 9.53 2.12
CA LEU A 215 -15.83 9.02 0.79
C LEU A 215 -17.06 9.74 0.23
N ILE A 216 -18.07 10.01 1.05
CA ILE A 216 -19.29 10.70 0.63
C ILE A 216 -19.00 12.15 0.24
N ARG A 217 -18.04 12.82 0.89
CA ARG A 217 -17.62 14.18 0.53
C ARG A 217 -17.06 14.24 -0.90
N LEU A 218 -16.38 13.19 -1.36
CA LEU A 218 -15.81 13.12 -2.72
C LEU A 218 -16.86 13.16 -3.84
N PHE A 219 -18.14 12.90 -3.56
CA PHE A 219 -19.19 13.02 -4.58
C PHE A 219 -19.37 14.46 -5.10
N GLN A 220 -18.89 15.46 -4.38
CA GLN A 220 -18.93 16.87 -4.77
C GLN A 220 -17.73 17.28 -5.66
N HIS A 221 -16.80 16.36 -5.92
CA HIS A 221 -15.63 16.63 -6.75
C HIS A 221 -16.02 16.89 -8.22
N SER A 222 -15.19 17.64 -8.97
CA SER A 222 -15.43 17.93 -10.39
C SER A 222 -14.98 16.80 -11.34
N ASP A 223 -13.92 16.08 -10.97
CA ASP A 223 -13.44 14.88 -11.67
C ASP A 223 -14.33 13.65 -11.37
N ASN A 224 -14.99 13.14 -12.42
CA ASN A 224 -15.85 11.96 -12.35
C ASN A 224 -15.11 10.68 -11.92
N LEU A 225 -13.80 10.56 -12.18
CA LEU A 225 -13.04 9.37 -11.77
C LEU A 225 -12.85 9.32 -10.25
N ILE A 226 -12.65 10.46 -9.59
CA ILE A 226 -12.61 10.54 -8.11
C ILE A 226 -13.96 10.12 -7.53
N ILE A 227 -15.06 10.60 -8.10
CA ILE A 227 -16.42 10.20 -7.70
C ILE A 227 -16.62 8.69 -7.88
N GLY A 228 -16.20 8.15 -9.03
CA GLY A 228 -16.27 6.74 -9.37
C GLY A 228 -15.53 5.85 -8.38
N TYR A 229 -14.28 6.21 -8.03
CA TYR A 229 -13.51 5.48 -7.01
C TYR A 229 -14.17 5.55 -5.63
N ALA A 230 -14.76 6.69 -5.27
CA ALA A 230 -15.43 6.85 -3.99
C ALA A 230 -16.67 5.95 -3.86
N ILE A 231 -17.56 5.94 -4.88
CA ILE A 231 -18.75 5.08 -4.83
C ILE A 231 -18.40 3.60 -4.93
N ALA A 232 -17.37 3.25 -5.70
CA ALA A 232 -16.88 1.88 -5.77
C ALA A 232 -16.27 1.41 -4.44
N SER A 233 -15.56 2.31 -3.74
CA SER A 233 -15.03 2.03 -2.40
C SER A 233 -16.15 1.78 -1.39
N ILE A 234 -17.20 2.61 -1.39
CA ILE A 234 -18.39 2.39 -0.56
C ILE A 234 -19.01 1.03 -0.89
N PHE A 235 -19.16 0.71 -2.18
CA PHE A 235 -19.73 -0.57 -2.59
C PHE A 235 -18.92 -1.77 -2.07
N SER A 236 -17.59 -1.75 -2.18
CA SER A 236 -16.72 -2.80 -1.65
C SER A 236 -16.90 -3.00 -0.13
N ILE A 237 -17.00 -1.91 0.62
CA ILE A 237 -17.26 -1.96 2.08
C ILE A 237 -18.63 -2.61 2.37
N LEU A 238 -19.66 -2.27 1.58
CA LEU A 238 -20.99 -2.87 1.74
C LEU A 238 -21.01 -4.36 1.40
N ILE A 239 -20.29 -4.80 0.36
CA ILE A 239 -20.12 -6.23 0.08
C ILE A 239 -19.51 -6.93 1.30
N GLY A 240 -18.41 -6.39 1.85
CA GLY A 240 -17.75 -6.93 3.04
C GLY A 240 -18.71 -7.08 4.21
N GLY A 241 -19.49 -6.04 4.52
CA GLY A 241 -20.50 -6.09 5.58
C GLY A 241 -21.60 -7.11 5.30
N SER A 242 -22.08 -7.21 4.06
CA SER A 242 -23.16 -8.13 3.71
C SER A 242 -22.84 -9.60 3.99
N ASN A 243 -21.55 -9.97 3.91
CA ASN A 243 -21.06 -11.32 4.19
C ASN A 243 -21.01 -11.69 5.68
N THR A 244 -21.18 -10.72 6.59
CA THR A 244 -21.06 -10.94 8.05
C THR A 244 -22.37 -11.32 8.73
N THR A 245 -23.52 -11.15 8.07
CA THR A 245 -24.83 -11.44 8.65
C THR A 245 -25.77 -12.10 7.64
N SER A 246 -26.83 -12.75 8.13
CA SER A 246 -27.86 -13.36 7.29
C SER A 246 -28.48 -12.37 6.30
N MET A 247 -28.89 -12.89 5.14
CA MET A 247 -29.64 -12.14 4.13
C MET A 247 -30.97 -11.59 4.65
N THR A 248 -31.59 -12.27 5.62
CA THR A 248 -32.86 -11.85 6.24
C THR A 248 -32.67 -10.76 7.30
N SER A 249 -31.44 -10.46 7.70
CA SER A 249 -31.12 -9.36 8.62
C SER A 249 -30.88 -8.06 7.86
N THR A 250 -31.10 -6.94 8.54
CA THR A 250 -30.73 -5.61 8.02
C THR A 250 -29.23 -5.53 7.72
N HIS A 251 -28.82 -4.60 6.86
CA HIS A 251 -27.40 -4.44 6.54
C HIS A 251 -26.64 -3.91 7.77
N PRO A 252 -25.52 -4.53 8.20
CA PRO A 252 -24.82 -4.15 9.43
C PRO A 252 -24.21 -2.74 9.37
N HIS A 253 -24.05 -2.19 8.17
CA HIS A 253 -23.49 -0.85 7.95
C HIS A 253 -24.57 0.21 7.66
N TYR A 254 -25.87 -0.12 7.77
CA TYR A 254 -26.97 0.81 7.48
C TYR A 254 -26.87 2.09 8.32
N GLU A 255 -26.83 1.95 9.64
CA GLU A 255 -26.82 3.10 10.57
C GLU A 255 -25.59 4.00 10.34
N SER A 256 -24.40 3.41 10.15
CA SER A 256 -23.18 4.18 9.89
C SER A 256 -23.29 5.02 8.62
N LEU A 257 -23.84 4.45 7.53
CA LEU A 257 -24.01 5.19 6.27
C LEU A 257 -25.18 6.20 6.34
N ALA A 258 -26.25 5.88 7.07
CA ALA A 258 -27.37 6.79 7.29
C ALA A 258 -26.96 8.02 8.12
N SER A 259 -26.11 7.84 9.14
CA SER A 259 -25.68 8.90 10.06
C SER A 259 -24.95 10.07 9.40
N CYS A 260 -24.34 9.87 8.22
CA CYS A 260 -23.65 10.91 7.44
C CYS A 260 -24.46 11.39 6.20
N SER A 261 -25.77 11.13 6.20
CA SER A 261 -26.67 11.34 5.05
C SER A 261 -26.21 10.60 3.78
N GLY A 262 -25.48 9.50 3.93
CA GLY A 262 -24.88 8.77 2.82
C GLY A 262 -25.91 8.19 1.86
N ILE A 263 -27.05 7.70 2.37
CA ILE A 263 -28.14 7.14 1.55
C ILE A 263 -28.68 8.18 0.58
N ASP A 264 -29.04 9.37 1.05
CA ASP A 264 -29.58 10.43 0.21
C ASP A 264 -28.54 10.94 -0.79
N LYS A 265 -27.28 11.07 -0.38
CA LYS A 265 -26.20 11.53 -1.26
C LYS A 265 -25.85 10.50 -2.34
N ILE A 266 -25.89 9.20 -2.04
CA ILE A 266 -25.74 8.14 -3.06
C ILE A 266 -26.91 8.17 -4.04
N PHE A 267 -28.14 8.40 -3.56
CA PHE A 267 -29.29 8.51 -4.44
C PHE A 267 -29.24 9.76 -5.33
N GLN A 268 -28.81 10.91 -4.80
CA GLN A 268 -28.54 12.10 -5.60
C GLN A 268 -27.45 11.84 -6.65
N LEU A 269 -26.39 11.11 -6.30
CA LEU A 269 -25.35 10.72 -7.24
C LEU A 269 -25.90 9.80 -8.36
N PHE A 270 -26.73 8.82 -7.99
CA PHE A 270 -27.44 7.97 -8.96
C PHE A 270 -28.28 8.80 -9.94
N GLN A 271 -29.01 9.81 -9.44
CA GLN A 271 -29.85 10.68 -10.26
C GLN A 271 -29.04 11.63 -11.17
N ARG A 272 -27.83 12.04 -10.75
CA ARG A 272 -26.92 12.85 -11.58
C ARG A 272 -26.47 12.15 -12.85
N ASN A 273 -26.49 10.80 -12.90
CA ASN A 273 -26.23 10.01 -14.11
C ASN A 273 -24.94 10.42 -14.85
N LEU A 274 -23.83 10.56 -14.12
CA LEU A 274 -22.56 11.06 -14.66
C LEU A 274 -22.00 10.15 -15.76
N ASP A 275 -22.01 8.85 -15.50
CA ASP A 275 -21.56 7.79 -16.39
C ASP A 275 -22.18 6.46 -15.92
N LYS A 276 -22.10 5.43 -16.77
CA LYS A 276 -22.65 4.11 -16.50
C LYS A 276 -22.06 3.48 -15.24
N TYR A 277 -20.73 3.49 -15.09
CA TYR A 277 -20.04 2.85 -13.99
C TYR A 277 -20.47 3.43 -12.63
N THR A 278 -20.44 4.75 -12.51
CA THR A 278 -20.83 5.47 -11.29
C THR A 278 -22.29 5.23 -10.94
N LYS A 279 -23.19 5.26 -11.94
CA LYS A 279 -24.63 5.03 -11.73
C LYS A 279 -24.93 3.61 -11.28
N ASP A 280 -24.30 2.61 -11.92
CA ASP A 280 -24.48 1.21 -11.58
C ASP A 280 -24.01 0.95 -10.14
N LYS A 281 -22.81 1.44 -9.78
CA LYS A 281 -22.27 1.31 -8.42
C LYS A 281 -23.15 2.01 -7.38
N ALA A 282 -23.71 3.17 -7.69
CA ALA A 282 -24.67 3.85 -6.80
C ALA A 282 -25.95 3.01 -6.60
N SER A 283 -26.48 2.42 -7.67
CA SER A 283 -27.65 1.53 -7.59
C SER A 283 -27.36 0.27 -6.77
N PHE A 284 -26.17 -0.31 -6.90
CA PHE A 284 -25.75 -1.46 -6.10
C PHE A 284 -25.59 -1.10 -4.63
N CYS A 285 -24.97 0.04 -4.30
CA CYS A 285 -24.87 0.50 -2.92
C CYS A 285 -26.26 0.61 -2.26
N LEU A 286 -27.22 1.22 -2.96
CA LEU A 286 -28.58 1.36 -2.43
C LEU A 286 -29.30 0.01 -2.35
N GLY A 287 -29.12 -0.88 -3.31
CA GLY A 287 -29.71 -2.22 -3.25
C GLY A 287 -29.14 -3.09 -2.13
N PHE A 288 -27.85 -2.94 -1.81
CA PHE A 288 -27.20 -3.66 -0.72
C PHE A 288 -27.56 -3.08 0.64
N ILE A 289 -27.56 -1.75 0.79
CA ILE A 289 -27.81 -1.13 2.10
C ILE A 289 -29.23 -1.37 2.59
N PHE A 290 -30.22 -1.40 1.68
CA PHE A 290 -31.63 -1.65 2.01
C PHE A 290 -31.98 -3.15 2.14
N ARG A 291 -31.00 -4.02 2.33
CA ARG A 291 -31.25 -5.45 2.59
C ARG A 291 -32.18 -5.62 3.79
N SER A 292 -33.28 -6.38 3.59
CA SER A 292 -34.31 -6.63 4.61
C SER A 292 -34.92 -5.35 5.23
N GLN A 293 -34.82 -4.22 4.53
CA GLN A 293 -35.30 -2.92 5.02
C GLN A 293 -36.16 -2.23 3.97
N VAL A 294 -37.19 -1.52 4.42
CA VAL A 294 -38.07 -0.78 3.52
C VAL A 294 -37.34 0.42 2.92
N ILE A 295 -37.46 0.63 1.61
CA ILE A 295 -37.08 1.88 0.96
C ILE A 295 -38.27 2.83 1.08
N SER A 296 -38.35 3.63 2.14
CA SER A 296 -39.53 4.47 2.43
C SER A 296 -39.80 5.51 1.32
N ASN A 297 -38.74 6.09 0.75
CA ASN A 297 -38.87 7.01 -0.38
C ASN A 297 -39.34 6.27 -1.64
N SER A 298 -40.59 6.51 -2.04
CA SER A 298 -41.21 5.81 -3.17
C SER A 298 -40.51 6.05 -4.51
N MET A 299 -40.02 7.28 -4.74
CA MET A 299 -39.30 7.62 -5.97
C MET A 299 -37.97 6.87 -6.04
N MET A 300 -37.22 6.86 -4.93
CA MET A 300 -35.98 6.10 -4.79
C MET A 300 -36.20 4.62 -5.05
N ARG A 301 -37.22 4.03 -4.40
CA ARG A 301 -37.58 2.62 -4.54
C ARG A 301 -37.83 2.23 -6.00
N VAL A 302 -38.68 2.98 -6.70
CA VAL A 302 -39.02 2.71 -8.10
C VAL A 302 -37.79 2.85 -9.01
N GLN A 303 -37.04 3.95 -8.88
CA GLN A 303 -35.91 4.24 -9.76
C GLN A 303 -34.78 3.22 -9.61
N ILE A 304 -34.43 2.83 -8.38
CA ILE A 304 -33.38 1.83 -8.13
C ILE A 304 -33.81 0.46 -8.66
N ILE A 305 -35.03 0.02 -8.33
CA ILE A 305 -35.53 -1.30 -8.76
C ILE A 305 -35.54 -1.40 -10.29
N ASN A 306 -36.04 -0.37 -10.97
CA ASN A 306 -36.07 -0.36 -12.43
C ASN A 306 -34.66 -0.40 -13.03
N HIS A 307 -33.71 0.38 -12.50
CA HIS A 307 -32.32 0.34 -12.96
C HIS A 307 -31.69 -1.03 -12.75
N LEU A 308 -31.82 -1.61 -11.55
CA LEU A 308 -31.30 -2.95 -11.25
C LEU A 308 -31.89 -4.03 -12.17
N LYS A 309 -33.17 -3.93 -12.54
CA LYS A 309 -33.79 -4.84 -13.53
C LYS A 309 -33.11 -4.73 -14.90
N THR A 310 -32.78 -3.52 -15.36
CA THR A 310 -32.09 -3.35 -16.65
C THR A 310 -30.69 -3.97 -16.66
N LEU A 311 -30.01 -3.98 -15.51
CA LEU A 311 -28.67 -4.57 -15.36
C LEU A 311 -28.67 -6.11 -15.41
N LEU A 312 -29.83 -6.76 -15.43
CA LEU A 312 -29.90 -8.22 -15.63
C LEU A 312 -29.57 -8.64 -17.07
N CYS A 313 -29.58 -7.69 -18.01
CA CYS A 313 -29.20 -7.89 -19.40
C CYS A 313 -27.84 -7.26 -19.74
N ASP A 314 -27.04 -6.93 -18.72
CA ASP A 314 -25.71 -6.33 -18.92
C ASP A 314 -24.73 -7.32 -19.56
N THR A 315 -23.79 -6.80 -20.34
CA THR A 315 -22.72 -7.59 -20.95
C THR A 315 -21.68 -8.05 -19.93
N ASP A 316 -21.53 -7.31 -18.82
CA ASP A 316 -20.63 -7.65 -17.72
C ASP A 316 -21.35 -8.56 -16.71
N THR A 317 -20.91 -9.82 -16.64
CA THR A 317 -21.49 -10.84 -15.76
C THR A 317 -21.41 -10.47 -14.28
N LEU A 318 -20.38 -9.73 -13.86
CA LEU A 318 -20.28 -9.27 -12.46
C LEU A 318 -21.38 -8.26 -12.14
N ASN A 319 -21.74 -7.38 -13.08
CA ASN A 319 -22.85 -6.44 -12.86
C ASN A 319 -24.19 -7.18 -12.80
N VAL A 320 -24.38 -8.21 -13.65
CA VAL A 320 -25.57 -9.06 -13.59
C VAL A 320 -25.70 -9.73 -12.22
N ASP A 321 -24.62 -10.29 -11.68
CA ASP A 321 -24.66 -10.99 -10.39
C ASP A 321 -24.90 -10.04 -9.22
N HIS A 322 -24.26 -8.86 -9.22
CA HIS A 322 -24.55 -7.81 -8.23
C HIS A 322 -26.00 -7.32 -8.32
N ALA A 323 -26.56 -7.17 -9.53
CA ALA A 323 -27.95 -6.77 -9.73
C ALA A 323 -28.94 -7.81 -9.19
N LYS A 324 -28.70 -9.10 -9.49
CA LYS A 324 -29.50 -10.21 -8.94
C LYS A 324 -29.46 -10.19 -7.40
N LEU A 325 -28.27 -10.07 -6.82
CA LEU A 325 -28.12 -10.07 -5.36
C LEU A 325 -28.78 -8.86 -4.71
N ALA A 326 -28.63 -7.65 -5.28
CA ALA A 326 -29.30 -6.45 -4.84
C ALA A 326 -30.83 -6.60 -4.87
N LEU A 327 -31.41 -7.13 -5.95
CA LEU A 327 -32.85 -7.40 -6.03
C LEU A 327 -33.31 -8.41 -4.97
N LYS A 328 -32.54 -9.47 -4.71
CA LYS A 328 -32.84 -10.44 -3.64
C LYS A 328 -32.83 -9.79 -2.25
N TYR A 329 -31.87 -8.91 -2.00
CA TYR A 329 -31.73 -8.17 -0.74
C TYR A 329 -32.90 -7.22 -0.50
N ILE A 330 -33.26 -6.43 -1.52
CA ILE A 330 -34.41 -5.53 -1.47
C ILE A 330 -35.71 -6.33 -1.26
N ALA A 331 -35.87 -7.48 -1.93
CA ALA A 331 -37.06 -8.32 -1.88
C ALA A 331 -37.30 -9.04 -0.53
N GLN A 332 -36.34 -9.02 0.39
CA GLN A 332 -36.56 -9.53 1.75
C GLN A 332 -37.62 -8.72 2.49
N ASN A 333 -37.79 -7.44 2.15
CA ASN A 333 -38.88 -6.61 2.65
C ASN A 333 -40.12 -6.73 1.75
N SER A 334 -41.31 -6.91 2.35
CA SER A 334 -42.56 -7.14 1.61
C SER A 334 -43.00 -5.96 0.73
N VAL A 335 -42.83 -4.71 1.18
CA VAL A 335 -43.20 -3.50 0.42
C VAL A 335 -42.34 -3.39 -0.83
N ASN A 336 -41.03 -3.60 -0.68
CA ASN A 336 -40.14 -3.54 -1.84
C ASN A 336 -40.35 -4.74 -2.76
N LYS A 337 -40.63 -5.93 -2.22
CA LYS A 337 -40.95 -7.13 -3.01
C LYS A 337 -42.14 -6.90 -3.93
N GLN A 338 -43.21 -6.28 -3.43
CA GLN A 338 -44.38 -5.92 -4.24
C GLN A 338 -44.00 -5.03 -5.42
N GLU A 339 -43.12 -4.04 -5.20
CA GLU A 339 -42.61 -3.16 -6.27
C GLU A 339 -41.78 -3.94 -7.30
N ILE A 340 -40.90 -4.86 -6.84
CA ILE A 340 -40.09 -5.68 -7.74
C ILE A 340 -40.97 -6.57 -8.62
N THR A 341 -42.00 -7.20 -8.06
CA THR A 341 -42.86 -8.16 -8.79
C THR A 341 -43.93 -7.53 -9.67
N LYS A 342 -44.01 -6.19 -9.75
CA LYS A 342 -44.90 -5.52 -10.71
C LYS A 342 -44.64 -6.00 -12.13
N ASP A 343 -45.69 -5.95 -12.93
CA ASP A 343 -45.70 -6.35 -14.34
C ASP A 343 -45.28 -7.81 -14.58
N GLY A 344 -45.47 -8.68 -13.58
CA GLY A 344 -45.16 -10.11 -13.67
C GLY A 344 -43.67 -10.44 -13.59
N PHE A 345 -42.83 -9.51 -13.14
CA PHE A 345 -41.40 -9.73 -13.03
C PHE A 345 -41.06 -10.76 -11.94
N THR A 346 -40.27 -11.78 -12.28
CA THR A 346 -39.79 -12.81 -11.36
C THR A 346 -38.44 -12.41 -10.77
N ILE A 347 -38.33 -12.42 -9.44
CA ILE A 347 -37.05 -12.19 -8.75
C ILE A 347 -36.07 -13.31 -9.15
N PRO A 348 -34.86 -12.98 -9.63
CA PRO A 348 -33.85 -13.97 -10.00
C PRO A 348 -33.55 -14.95 -8.86
N GLN A 349 -33.42 -16.24 -9.18
CA GLN A 349 -33.07 -17.29 -8.21
C GLN A 349 -31.65 -17.18 -7.68
#